data_AF-A0A2E8H5G4-F1
#
_entry.id   AF-A0A2E8H5G4-F1
#
_cell.length_a   1.000
_cell.length_b   1.000
_cell.length_c   1.000
_cell.angle_alpha   90.00
_cell.angle_beta   90.00
_cell.angle_gamma   90.00
#
_symmetry.space_group_name_H-M   'P 1'
#
loop_
_entity.id
_entity.type
_entity.pdbx_description
1 polymer ?
#
loop_
_entity_poly.entity_id
_entity_poly.type
_entity_poly.pdbx_seq_one_letter_code
_entity_poly.pdbx_strand_id
1 'polypeptide(L)'
;DAAYDPRYSPYTLTGTDVKGFDYTPPLWTTFEVTVINRTRERVEFDPTQVALRTDGGEKYLCRQGVGQWHEKGEYYSYAYLKWSSEDGNTQYHKALDRNPIFERSEYKREKPVRKGGRYSGIINFPALPMETQTITLDVASFILAFDRFEVGYGNPTEFVDLKFEFIVDHGVRPVPEKQS
;
A
#
# COMPACT_ATOMS: atom_id res chain seq x y z
N ASP A 1 19.09 -14.66 0.24
CA ASP A 1 18.24 -14.10 1.31
C ASP A 1 18.96 -13.84 2.65
N ALA A 2 20.30 -13.83 2.73
CA ALA A 2 21.02 -13.48 3.96
C ALA A 2 21.33 -11.96 4.12
N ALA A 3 20.92 -11.15 3.14
CA ALA A 3 21.23 -9.71 3.11
C ALA A 3 20.19 -8.82 3.80
N TYR A 4 19.04 -9.38 4.15
CA TYR A 4 17.96 -8.65 4.80
C TYR A 4 17.54 -9.38 6.06
N ASP A 5 17.71 -8.69 7.17
CA ASP A 5 17.27 -9.17 8.46
C ASP A 5 15.73 -9.12 8.50
N PRO A 6 15.04 -10.27 8.71
CA PRO A 6 13.59 -10.35 8.71
C PRO A 6 12.93 -9.52 9.82
N ARG A 7 13.70 -8.95 10.75
CA ARG A 7 13.24 -7.91 11.69
C ARG A 7 12.77 -6.62 11.00
N TYR A 8 13.27 -6.32 9.80
CA TYR A 8 12.94 -5.10 9.07
C TYR A 8 11.91 -5.35 7.97
N SER A 9 10.66 -4.99 8.24
CA SER A 9 9.63 -4.85 7.20
C SER A 9 9.80 -3.51 6.50
N PRO A 10 9.60 -3.41 5.17
CA PRO A 10 9.60 -2.12 4.49
C PRO A 10 8.42 -1.25 4.95
N TYR A 11 7.38 -1.87 5.52
CA TYR A 11 6.12 -1.27 5.93
C TYR A 11 6.12 -0.73 7.36
N THR A 12 7.09 -1.13 8.20
CA THR A 12 7.21 -0.65 9.59
C THR A 12 8.64 -0.21 9.91
N LEU A 13 8.83 0.57 10.97
CA LEU A 13 10.14 0.88 11.54
C LEU A 13 10.53 -0.09 12.67
N THR A 14 9.93 -1.29 12.70
CA THR A 14 10.15 -2.27 13.78
C THR A 14 11.66 -2.48 14.01
N GLY A 15 12.10 -2.28 15.26
CA GLY A 15 13.51 -2.36 15.65
C GLY A 15 14.32 -1.06 15.53
N THR A 16 13.69 0.07 15.15
CA THR A 16 14.32 1.40 15.15
C THR A 16 13.83 2.21 16.34
N ASP A 17 14.78 2.67 17.16
CA ASP A 17 14.54 3.63 18.23
C ASP A 17 14.44 5.05 17.63
N VAL A 18 13.30 5.70 17.82
CA VAL A 18 13.03 7.04 17.29
C VAL A 18 13.13 8.02 18.44
N LYS A 19 14.24 8.77 18.50
CA LYS A 19 14.46 9.79 19.53
C LYS A 19 13.25 10.72 19.65
N GLY A 20 12.72 10.85 20.87
CA GLY A 20 11.57 11.69 21.19
C GLY A 20 10.23 10.97 21.21
N PHE A 21 10.18 9.67 20.91
CA PHE A 21 9.00 8.83 21.04
C PHE A 21 9.30 7.59 21.89
N ASP A 22 8.40 7.25 22.81
CA ASP A 22 8.46 5.99 23.57
C ASP A 22 7.97 4.78 22.75
N TYR A 23 7.66 4.99 21.47
CA TYR A 23 7.17 3.97 20.55
C TYR A 23 7.69 4.22 19.13
N THR A 24 7.69 3.16 18.32
CA THR A 24 7.98 3.27 16.89
C THR A 24 6.70 3.67 16.13
N PRO A 25 6.64 4.85 15.48
CA PRO A 25 5.45 5.27 14.75
C PRO A 25 5.21 4.42 13.48
N PRO A 26 3.94 4.25 13.06
CA PRO A 26 3.64 3.61 11.79
C PRO A 26 4.12 4.48 10.62
N LEU A 27 4.68 3.85 9.59
CA LEU A 27 5.11 4.54 8.36
C LEU A 27 4.03 4.56 7.28
N TRP A 28 3.23 3.50 7.25
CA TRP A 28 2.28 3.20 6.19
C TRP A 28 1.01 2.62 6.79
N THR A 29 -0.09 2.88 6.11
CA THR A 29 -1.30 2.07 6.21
C THR A 29 -1.27 1.04 5.09
N THR A 30 -1.35 -0.23 5.45
CA THR A 30 -1.05 -1.34 4.53
C THR A 30 -2.23 -2.31 4.46
N PHE A 31 -2.62 -2.69 3.25
CA PHE A 31 -3.64 -3.71 3.03
C PHE A 31 -3.05 -4.86 2.21
N GLU A 32 -3.29 -6.10 2.66
CA GLU A 32 -3.14 -7.26 1.78
C GLU A 32 -4.43 -7.42 0.98
N VAL A 33 -4.32 -7.33 -0.34
CA VAL A 33 -5.44 -7.50 -1.27
C VAL A 33 -5.30 -8.87 -1.92
N THR A 34 -6.40 -9.60 -1.96
CA THR A 34 -6.49 -10.86 -2.69
C THR A 34 -7.68 -10.85 -3.64
N VAL A 35 -7.41 -10.97 -4.93
CA VAL A 35 -8.43 -11.13 -5.97
C VAL A 35 -8.62 -12.62 -6.24
N ILE A 36 -9.85 -13.11 -6.10
CA ILE A 36 -10.24 -14.50 -6.38
C ILE A 36 -11.28 -14.50 -7.48
N ASN A 37 -10.91 -14.95 -8.68
CA ASN A 37 -11.82 -14.98 -9.81
C ASN A 37 -12.43 -16.37 -9.99
N ARG A 38 -13.70 -16.54 -9.62
CA ARG A 38 -14.39 -17.84 -9.74
C ARG A 38 -15.15 -18.00 -11.05
N THR A 39 -15.57 -16.90 -11.68
CA THR A 39 -16.65 -16.93 -12.68
C THR A 39 -16.27 -16.33 -14.02
N ARG A 40 -15.55 -15.20 -14.02
CA ARG A 40 -15.24 -14.43 -15.23
C ARG A 40 -14.01 -15.00 -15.93
N GLU A 41 -13.87 -14.76 -17.23
CA GLU A 41 -12.70 -15.21 -18.01
C GLU A 41 -11.39 -14.67 -17.42
N ARG A 42 -11.34 -13.35 -17.19
CA ARG A 42 -10.27 -12.62 -16.51
C ARG A 42 -10.84 -11.36 -15.86
N VAL A 43 -10.31 -10.99 -14.71
CA VAL A 43 -10.61 -9.74 -13.99
C VAL A 43 -9.30 -9.09 -13.57
N GLU A 44 -9.30 -7.80 -13.31
CA GLU A 44 -8.10 -7.10 -12.87
C GLU A 44 -8.39 -6.04 -11.82
N PHE A 45 -7.50 -6.00 -10.82
CA PHE A 45 -7.43 -4.96 -9.82
C PHE A 45 -6.24 -4.07 -10.17
N ASP A 46 -6.50 -2.78 -10.39
CA ASP A 46 -5.46 -1.78 -10.62
C ASP A 46 -5.25 -0.95 -9.34
N PRO A 47 -4.11 -1.12 -8.64
CA PRO A 47 -3.81 -0.36 -7.44
C PRO A 47 -3.77 1.17 -7.65
N THR A 48 -3.58 1.65 -8.88
CA THR A 48 -3.56 3.09 -9.17
C THR A 48 -4.93 3.75 -9.07
N GLN A 49 -6.00 2.95 -9.14
CA GLN A 49 -7.39 3.41 -9.04
C GLN A 49 -7.95 3.30 -7.60
N VAL A 50 -7.07 3.14 -6.62
CA VAL A 50 -7.46 2.90 -5.23
C VAL A 50 -7.17 4.14 -4.38
N ALA A 51 -8.18 4.56 -3.62
CA ALA A 51 -8.09 5.65 -2.68
C ALA A 51 -8.51 5.19 -1.27
N LEU A 52 -7.88 5.78 -0.26
CA LEU A 52 -8.23 5.63 1.14
C LEU A 52 -8.83 6.94 1.62
N ARG A 53 -10.08 6.92 2.08
CA ARG A 53 -10.73 8.06 2.73
C ARG A 53 -10.78 7.86 4.23
N THR A 54 -10.54 8.91 4.99
CA THR A 54 -10.73 8.96 6.45
C THR A 54 -12.07 9.61 6.78
N ASP A 55 -12.52 9.45 8.02
CA ASP A 55 -13.61 10.24 8.61
C ASP A 55 -13.27 11.71 8.81
N GLY A 56 -11.99 12.05 8.95
CA GLY A 56 -11.49 13.43 8.95
C GLY A 56 -11.65 14.16 7.61
N GLY A 57 -11.99 13.43 6.54
CA GLY A 57 -12.22 13.98 5.20
C GLY A 57 -10.97 13.96 4.30
N GLU A 58 -9.84 13.46 4.78
CA GLU A 58 -8.66 13.22 3.97
C GLU A 58 -8.90 12.11 2.93
N LYS A 59 -8.23 12.25 1.78
CA LYS A 59 -8.21 11.26 0.71
C LYS A 59 -6.77 10.99 0.31
N TYR A 60 -6.32 9.76 0.47
CA TYR A 60 -4.99 9.32 0.11
C TYR A 60 -5.05 8.38 -1.08
N LEU A 61 -4.22 8.64 -2.09
CA LEU A 61 -4.02 7.71 -3.18
C LEU A 61 -3.07 6.59 -2.76
N CYS A 62 -3.26 5.40 -3.33
CA CYS A 62 -2.29 4.33 -3.19
C CYS A 62 -0.92 4.80 -3.68
N ARG A 63 0.16 4.39 -3.02
CA ARG A 63 1.54 4.75 -3.38
C ARG A 63 1.83 4.51 -4.87
N GLN A 64 1.24 3.48 -5.47
CA GLN A 64 1.43 3.14 -6.89
C GLN A 64 0.73 4.12 -7.85
N GLY A 65 -0.28 4.86 -7.39
CA GLY A 65 -0.93 5.94 -8.13
C GLY A 65 -0.24 7.29 -8.00
N VAL A 66 0.82 7.40 -7.18
CA VAL A 66 1.55 8.64 -6.95
C VAL A 66 2.35 9.00 -8.18
N GLY A 67 2.10 10.18 -8.74
CA GLY A 67 2.73 10.66 -9.98
C GLY A 67 1.78 10.74 -11.17
N GLN A 68 0.52 10.33 -11.02
CA GLN A 68 -0.55 10.75 -11.94
C GLN A 68 -0.94 12.22 -11.66
N TRP A 69 -1.40 12.94 -12.69
CA TRP A 69 -1.83 14.33 -12.56
C TRP A 69 -3.12 14.39 -11.75
N HIS A 70 -3.03 14.82 -10.49
CA HIS A 70 -4.16 15.01 -9.58
C HIS A 70 -4.27 16.47 -9.14
N GLU A 71 -5.45 16.88 -8.67
CA GLU A 71 -5.65 18.22 -8.12
C GLU A 71 -4.85 18.39 -6.82
N LYS A 72 -4.36 19.62 -6.56
CA LYS A 72 -3.34 19.95 -5.56
C LYS A 72 -3.66 19.54 -4.11
N GLY A 73 -4.92 19.25 -3.79
CA GLY A 73 -5.38 18.79 -2.48
C GLY A 73 -5.38 17.25 -2.30
N GLU A 74 -5.20 16.48 -3.37
CA GLU A 74 -5.20 15.00 -3.36
C GLU A 74 -3.77 14.40 -3.27
N TYR A 75 -2.75 15.26 -3.19
CA TYR A 75 -1.34 14.86 -3.19
C TYR A 75 -0.81 14.83 -1.76
N TYR A 76 -0.61 13.63 -1.21
CA TYR A 76 0.20 13.47 -0.01
C TYR A 76 1.68 13.55 -0.37
N SER A 77 2.38 14.52 0.19
CA SER A 77 3.82 14.64 0.04
C SER A 77 4.52 13.59 0.89
N TYR A 78 5.18 12.62 0.25
CA TYR A 78 6.08 11.67 0.92
C TYR A 78 7.39 12.31 1.40
N ALA A 79 7.43 13.64 1.57
CA ALA A 79 8.58 14.35 2.11
C ALA A 79 8.95 13.89 3.53
N TYR A 80 8.04 13.26 4.27
CA TYR A 80 8.36 12.66 5.57
C TYR A 80 9.24 11.39 5.47
N LEU A 81 9.38 10.78 4.29
CA LEU A 81 10.47 9.80 4.06
C LEU A 81 11.86 10.46 4.01
N LYS A 82 11.92 11.80 4.07
CA LYS A 82 13.14 12.60 4.11
C LYS A 82 13.45 13.14 5.51
N TRP A 83 12.91 12.54 6.58
CA TRP A 83 13.26 12.95 7.95
C TRP A 83 14.79 12.92 8.13
N SER A 84 15.33 14.11 8.37
CA SER A 84 16.74 14.41 8.53
C SER A 84 17.17 14.16 9.97
N SER A 85 18.18 13.33 10.18
CA SER A 85 19.06 13.49 11.36
C SER A 85 20.09 14.58 11.06
N GLU A 86 20.52 15.33 12.08
CA GLU A 86 21.57 16.35 11.99
C GLU A 86 22.92 15.78 11.49
N ASP A 87 23.09 14.46 11.49
CA ASP A 87 24.29 13.78 11.00
C ASP A 87 24.07 13.09 9.64
N GLY A 88 24.56 13.71 8.57
CA GLY A 88 25.14 13.01 7.41
C GLY A 88 24.29 12.01 6.62
N ASN A 89 23.67 12.52 5.55
CA ASN A 89 22.73 11.88 4.61
C ASN A 89 23.20 10.64 3.82
N THR A 90 24.34 10.03 4.10
CA THR A 90 24.97 9.04 3.19
C THR A 90 24.90 7.60 3.69
N GLN A 91 24.69 7.37 5.00
CA GLN A 91 24.64 6.02 5.56
C GLN A 91 23.23 5.51 5.84
N TYR A 92 22.28 6.37 6.22
CA TYR A 92 20.92 5.95 6.55
C TYR A 92 20.15 5.42 5.32
N HIS A 93 20.33 6.07 4.16
CA HIS A 93 19.65 5.68 2.91
C HIS A 93 20.27 4.48 2.20
N LYS A 94 21.57 4.20 2.37
CA LYS A 94 22.24 3.01 1.79
C LYS A 94 21.92 1.72 2.55
N ALA A 95 21.62 1.80 3.85
CA ALA A 95 21.32 0.64 4.68
C ALA A 95 19.83 0.22 4.67
N LEU A 96 18.93 1.07 4.15
CA LEU A 96 17.48 0.86 4.16
C LEU A 96 16.84 1.02 2.77
N ASP A 97 17.58 0.71 1.69
CA ASP A 97 16.99 0.63 0.35
C ASP A 97 16.01 -0.55 0.29
N ARG A 98 14.78 -0.27 0.72
CA ARG A 98 13.66 -1.21 0.89
C ARG A 98 12.96 -1.52 -0.44
N ASN A 99 13.38 -0.89 -1.54
CA ASN A 99 12.77 -1.06 -2.87
C ASN A 99 12.72 -2.53 -3.32
N PRO A 100 13.77 -3.36 -3.13
CA PRO A 100 13.72 -4.78 -3.51
C PRO A 100 12.67 -5.58 -2.73
N ILE A 101 12.31 -5.17 -1.50
CA ILE A 101 11.25 -5.83 -0.73
C ILE A 101 9.88 -5.35 -1.21
N PHE A 102 9.69 -4.04 -1.39
CA PHE A 102 8.47 -3.50 -2.01
C PHE A 102 8.20 -4.16 -3.36
N GLU A 103 9.21 -4.34 -4.20
CA GLU A 103 9.09 -5.01 -5.49
C GLU A 103 8.55 -6.43 -5.40
N ARG A 104 8.88 -7.17 -4.34
CA ARG A 104 8.47 -8.57 -4.15
C ARG A 104 7.06 -8.75 -3.58
N SER A 105 6.66 -7.89 -2.64
CA SER A 105 5.41 -8.07 -1.88
C SER A 105 4.25 -7.19 -2.33
N GLU A 106 4.51 -6.13 -3.09
CA GLU A 106 3.48 -5.23 -3.60
C GLU A 106 2.60 -5.90 -4.66
N TYR A 107 1.31 -5.57 -4.65
CA TYR A 107 0.37 -5.99 -5.69
C TYR A 107 0.76 -5.37 -7.03
N LYS A 108 0.99 -6.18 -8.06
CA LYS A 108 1.42 -5.68 -9.37
C LYS A 108 0.24 -5.43 -10.31
N ARG A 109 0.28 -4.30 -11.01
CA ARG A 109 -0.57 -3.99 -12.16
C ARG A 109 -0.30 -4.92 -13.33
N GLU A 110 -1.21 -4.96 -14.29
CA GLU A 110 -1.10 -5.74 -15.53
C GLU A 110 -0.97 -7.24 -15.23
N LYS A 111 -1.67 -7.67 -14.17
CA LYS A 111 -1.79 -9.06 -13.72
C LYS A 111 -3.25 -9.48 -13.67
N PRO A 112 -3.93 -9.65 -14.83
CA PRO A 112 -5.29 -10.16 -14.85
C PRO A 112 -5.39 -11.54 -14.20
N VAL A 113 -6.34 -11.70 -13.29
CA VAL A 113 -6.65 -12.97 -12.63
C VAL A 113 -7.63 -13.75 -13.51
N ARG A 114 -7.12 -14.82 -14.14
CA ARG A 114 -7.94 -15.71 -14.97
C ARG A 114 -8.96 -16.50 -14.14
N LYS A 115 -9.98 -17.04 -14.83
CA LYS A 115 -11.00 -17.91 -14.23
C LYS A 115 -10.35 -19.05 -13.42
N GLY A 116 -10.81 -19.24 -12.18
CA GLY A 116 -10.28 -20.21 -11.23
C GLY A 116 -8.98 -19.79 -10.54
N GLY A 117 -8.40 -18.65 -10.92
CA GLY A 117 -7.17 -18.12 -10.36
C GLY A 117 -7.36 -17.26 -9.12
N ARG A 118 -6.24 -17.02 -8.44
CA ARG A 118 -6.11 -16.02 -7.38
C ARG A 118 -4.82 -15.23 -7.56
N TYR A 119 -4.82 -13.98 -7.14
CA TYR A 119 -3.60 -13.18 -7.02
C TYR A 119 -3.67 -12.32 -5.76
N SER A 120 -2.56 -12.25 -5.04
CA SER A 120 -2.43 -11.58 -3.76
C SER A 120 -1.24 -10.64 -3.79
N GLY A 121 -1.33 -9.55 -3.04
CA GLY A 121 -0.25 -8.59 -2.89
C GLY A 121 -0.64 -7.43 -1.98
N ILE A 122 0.34 -6.61 -1.66
CA ILE A 122 0.18 -5.51 -0.70
C ILE A 122 0.01 -4.17 -1.43
N ILE A 123 -0.90 -3.33 -0.94
CA ILE A 123 -1.02 -1.90 -1.31
C ILE A 123 -0.76 -1.01 -0.09
N ASN A 124 -0.29 0.21 -0.31
CA ASN A 124 0.17 1.10 0.76
C ASN A 124 -0.33 2.53 0.59
N PHE A 125 -0.66 3.14 1.72
CA PHE A 125 -1.07 4.53 1.88
C PHE A 125 -0.23 5.17 2.98
N PRO A 126 -0.20 6.52 3.07
CA PRO A 126 0.37 7.20 4.23
C PRO A 126 -0.15 6.66 5.56
N ALA A 127 0.62 6.87 6.63
CA ALA A 127 0.15 6.57 7.99
C ALA A 127 -1.10 7.41 8.31
N LEU A 128 -2.06 6.79 9.00
CA LEU A 128 -3.28 7.48 9.42
C LEU A 128 -2.99 8.50 10.53
N PRO A 129 -3.66 9.67 10.51
CA PRO A 129 -3.74 10.56 11.66
C PRO A 129 -4.26 9.82 12.90
N MET A 130 -3.77 10.15 14.09
CA MET A 130 -4.11 9.45 15.35
C MET A 130 -5.59 9.53 15.73
N GLU A 131 -6.27 10.56 15.24
CA GLU A 131 -7.67 10.85 15.47
C GLU A 131 -8.62 10.07 14.54
N THR A 132 -8.10 9.36 13.55
CA THR A 132 -8.90 8.60 12.58
C THR A 132 -9.64 7.46 13.29
N GLN A 133 -10.96 7.40 13.19
CA GLN A 133 -11.76 6.33 13.80
C GLN A 133 -12.32 5.35 12.78
N THR A 134 -12.53 5.83 11.55
CA THR A 134 -13.01 5.02 10.45
C THR A 134 -12.32 5.39 9.14
N ILE A 135 -12.19 4.40 8.27
CA ILE A 135 -11.61 4.57 6.94
C ILE A 135 -12.45 3.82 5.91
N THR A 136 -12.47 4.33 4.69
CA THR A 136 -13.03 3.64 3.53
C THR A 136 -11.95 3.44 2.48
N LEU A 137 -11.76 2.20 2.06
CA LEU A 137 -10.96 1.86 0.89
C LEU A 137 -11.88 1.82 -0.33
N ASP A 138 -11.76 2.82 -1.20
CA ASP A 138 -12.46 2.87 -2.48
C ASP A 138 -11.58 2.29 -3.58
N VAL A 139 -12.12 1.31 -4.30
CA VAL A 139 -11.51 0.73 -5.49
C VAL A 139 -12.34 1.18 -6.68
N ALA A 140 -11.84 2.15 -7.44
CA ALA A 140 -12.50 2.61 -8.65
C ALA A 140 -12.16 1.69 -9.82
N SER A 141 -13.10 1.51 -10.74
CA SER A 141 -12.87 0.85 -12.03
C SER A 141 -12.23 -0.55 -11.93
N PHE A 142 -12.67 -1.39 -10.99
CA PHE A 142 -12.27 -2.80 -10.96
C PHE A 142 -12.71 -3.48 -12.27
N ILE A 143 -11.77 -4.08 -12.99
CA ILE A 143 -12.02 -4.58 -14.34
C ILE A 143 -12.63 -5.98 -14.28
N LEU A 144 -13.81 -6.14 -14.87
CA LEU A 144 -14.59 -7.38 -14.87
C LEU A 144 -14.53 -8.15 -16.19
N ALA A 145 -14.17 -7.47 -17.28
CA ALA A 145 -14.04 -8.05 -18.61
C ALA A 145 -13.13 -7.20 -19.50
N PHE A 146 -12.66 -7.84 -20.57
CA PHE A 146 -11.79 -7.24 -21.59
C PHE A 146 -12.34 -7.58 -22.97
N ASP A 147 -11.99 -6.78 -23.98
CA ASP A 147 -12.28 -7.10 -25.37
C ASP A 147 -11.60 -8.42 -25.77
N ARG A 148 -12.37 -9.25 -26.48
CA ARG A 148 -12.02 -10.61 -26.90
C ARG A 148 -11.35 -10.61 -28.28
N PHE A 149 -11.49 -9.53 -29.04
CA PHE A 149 -11.03 -9.44 -30.43
C PHE A 149 -9.65 -8.79 -30.57
N GLU A 150 -9.10 -8.22 -29.50
CA GLU A 150 -7.78 -7.59 -29.50
C GLU A 150 -6.65 -8.57 -29.13
N VAL A 151 -5.56 -8.52 -29.89
CA VAL A 151 -4.34 -9.31 -29.64
C VAL A 151 -3.55 -8.66 -28.49
N GLY A 152 -3.43 -9.33 -27.35
CA GLY A 152 -2.67 -8.85 -26.18
C GLY A 152 -3.47 -8.85 -24.88
N TYR A 153 -3.27 -7.83 -24.03
CA TYR A 153 -4.02 -7.69 -22.77
C TYR A 153 -5.50 -7.31 -23.00
N GLY A 154 -5.85 -6.81 -24.20
CA GLY A 154 -7.20 -6.36 -24.57
C GLY A 154 -7.62 -5.10 -23.81
N ASN A 155 -8.48 -4.29 -24.40
CA ASN A 155 -9.05 -3.13 -23.73
C ASN A 155 -10.08 -3.57 -22.68
N PRO A 156 -10.03 -3.06 -21.44
CA PRO A 156 -11.09 -3.28 -20.45
C PRO A 156 -12.46 -2.77 -20.96
N THR A 157 -13.52 -3.56 -20.79
CA THR A 157 -14.86 -3.24 -21.33
C THR A 157 -15.96 -3.20 -20.28
N GLU A 158 -15.74 -3.81 -19.11
CA GLU A 158 -16.70 -3.83 -18.01
C GLU A 158 -15.97 -3.51 -16.70
N PHE A 159 -16.56 -2.62 -15.92
CA PHE A 159 -15.96 -2.08 -14.70
C PHE A 159 -16.99 -2.07 -13.56
N VAL A 160 -16.49 -2.11 -12.32
CA VAL A 160 -17.29 -1.90 -11.11
C VAL A 160 -16.49 -1.14 -10.06
N ASP A 161 -17.16 -0.31 -9.27
CA ASP A 161 -16.56 0.33 -8.11
C ASP A 161 -16.85 -0.49 -6.85
N LEU A 162 -15.83 -0.68 -6.01
CA LEU A 162 -15.94 -1.40 -4.74
C LEU A 162 -15.61 -0.47 -3.59
N LYS A 163 -16.26 -0.69 -2.45
CA LYS A 163 -16.03 0.07 -1.21
C LYS A 163 -15.91 -0.89 -0.04
N PHE A 164 -14.88 -0.68 0.77
CA PHE A 164 -14.64 -1.45 1.99
C PHE A 164 -14.47 -0.50 3.16
N GLU A 165 -15.30 -0.64 4.19
CA GLU A 165 -15.28 0.21 5.38
C GLU A 165 -14.61 -0.52 6.53
N PHE A 166 -13.75 0.19 7.27
CA PHE A 166 -13.05 -0.35 8.42
C PHE A 166 -13.15 0.61 9.61
N ILE A 167 -13.25 0.03 10.81
CA ILE A 167 -13.07 0.74 12.06
C ILE A 167 -11.58 0.71 12.41
N VAL A 168 -11.04 1.86 12.79
CA VAL A 168 -9.65 2.04 13.18
C VAL A 168 -9.55 2.00 14.69
N ASP A 169 -8.71 1.11 15.19
CA ASP A 169 -8.35 1.01 16.60
C ASP A 169 -6.88 1.39 16.77
N HIS A 170 -6.64 2.67 17.09
CA HIS A 170 -5.30 3.18 17.36
C HIS A 170 -4.83 2.73 18.73
N GLY A 171 -3.60 2.21 18.81
CA GLY A 171 -2.98 1.87 20.09
C GLY A 171 -1.49 1.61 19.96
N VAL A 172 -0.79 1.76 21.07
CA VAL A 172 0.61 1.32 21.20
C VAL A 172 0.59 -0.17 21.53
N ARG A 173 1.17 -0.99 20.66
CA ARG A 173 1.34 -2.42 20.92
C ARG A 173 2.77 -2.70 21.40
N PRO A 174 2.97 -3.23 22.62
CA PRO A 174 4.28 -3.67 23.05
C PRO A 174 4.74 -4.80 22.13
N VAL A 175 5.92 -4.67 21.54
CA VAL A 175 6.56 -5.75 20.80
C VAL A 175 7.21 -6.67 21.85
N PRO A 176 6.81 -7.95 21.95
CA PRO A 176 7.44 -8.87 22.90
C PRO A 176 8.95 -8.91 22.67
N GLU A 177 9.74 -8.78 23.73
CA GLU A 177 11.17 -9.08 23.65
C GLU A 177 11.32 -10.52 23.14
N LYS A 178 11.99 -10.71 22.00
CA LYS A 178 12.30 -12.05 21.53
C LYS A 178 13.29 -12.67 22.50
N GLN A 179 12.92 -13.80 23.08
CA GLN A 179 13.87 -14.67 23.79
C GLN A 179 15.02 -15.00 22.83
N SER A 180 16.22 -14.65 23.27
CA SER A 180 17.51 -14.84 22.59
C SER A 180 17.83 -16.29 22.30
#